data_AF-A0A931MQV4-F1
#
_entry.id   AF-A0A931MQV4-F1
#
_cell.length_a   1.000
_cell.length_b   1.000
_cell.length_c   1.000
_cell.angle_alpha   90.00
_cell.angle_beta   90.00
_cell.angle_gamma   90.00
#
_symmetry.space_group_name_H-M   'P 1'
#
loop_
_entity.id
_entity.type
_entity.pdbx_description
1 polymer ?
#
loop_
_entity_poly.entity_id
_entity_poly.type
_entity_poly.pdbx_seq_one_letter_code
_entity_poly.pdbx_strand_id
1 'polypeptide(L)'
;MTTDPRDPDRAPEPERPDHPVPDVTPAEPNSPTVPDVPPGPDIPDVTPADPEPEVEPSPSVPDVTPAEGVVRAPSIEEITGYTEAGVPTFEAVRDKIEKRLGTAMGAEELARETEPARTLEEEFEDRKKAAADKLAEIRRSMSS
;
A
#
# COMPACT_ATOMS: atom_id res chain seq x y z
N MET A 1 -32.52 -47.26 0.51
CA MET A 1 -32.68 -46.18 -0.49
C MET A 1 -31.54 -46.32 -1.47
N THR A 2 -31.81 -46.88 -2.65
CA THR A 2 -30.78 -47.18 -3.64
C THR A 2 -30.55 -45.93 -4.48
N THR A 3 -29.34 -45.38 -4.48
CA THR A 3 -28.97 -44.20 -5.26
C THR A 3 -28.62 -44.63 -6.69
N ASP A 4 -29.42 -44.21 -7.66
CA ASP A 4 -29.19 -44.44 -9.09
C ASP A 4 -28.13 -43.44 -9.62
N PRO A 5 -26.99 -43.90 -10.17
CA PRO A 5 -25.88 -43.04 -10.59
C PRO A 5 -26.08 -42.35 -11.96
N ARG A 6 -27.28 -42.38 -12.56
CA ARG A 6 -27.53 -41.93 -13.95
C ARG A 6 -28.42 -40.68 -14.08
N ASP A 7 -28.46 -39.82 -13.08
CA ASP A 7 -29.20 -38.55 -13.15
C ASP A 7 -28.51 -37.57 -14.14
N PRO A 8 -29.11 -37.26 -15.30
CA PRO A 8 -28.50 -36.42 -16.33
C PRO A 8 -28.46 -34.93 -15.96
N ASP A 9 -29.17 -34.50 -14.91
CA ASP A 9 -29.14 -33.12 -14.39
C ASP A 9 -28.06 -32.92 -13.30
N ARG A 10 -27.26 -33.95 -13.00
CA ARG A 10 -26.13 -33.81 -12.08
C ARG A 10 -25.05 -32.96 -12.74
N ALA A 11 -24.91 -31.71 -12.26
CA ALA A 11 -23.76 -30.87 -12.59
C ALA A 11 -22.45 -31.66 -12.37
N PRO A 12 -21.46 -31.56 -13.28
CA PRO A 12 -20.17 -32.19 -13.05
C PRO A 12 -19.62 -31.66 -11.73
N GLU A 13 -19.27 -32.56 -10.81
CA GLU A 13 -18.59 -32.15 -9.58
C GLU A 13 -17.33 -31.39 -10.00
N PRO A 14 -17.07 -30.20 -9.42
CA PRO A 14 -15.90 -29.42 -9.78
C PRO A 14 -14.67 -30.31 -9.55
N GLU A 15 -13.86 -30.48 -10.60
CA GLU A 15 -12.60 -31.20 -10.49
C GLU A 15 -11.79 -30.55 -9.38
N ARG A 16 -11.52 -31.33 -8.32
CA ARG A 16 -10.65 -30.88 -7.25
C ARG A 16 -9.29 -30.63 -7.88
N PRO A 17 -8.68 -29.43 -7.74
CA PRO A 17 -7.42 -29.13 -8.38
C PRO A 17 -6.38 -30.21 -8.02
N ASP A 18 -5.70 -30.74 -9.04
CA ASP A 18 -4.64 -31.76 -8.91
C ASP A 18 -3.46 -31.24 -8.08
N HIS A 19 -3.35 -29.93 -7.96
CA HIS A 19 -2.34 -29.23 -7.20
C HIS A 19 -2.98 -28.82 -5.87
N PRO A 20 -2.36 -29.12 -4.72
CA PRO A 20 -2.80 -28.53 -3.48
C PRO A 20 -2.85 -27.01 -3.67
N VAL A 21 -3.90 -26.36 -3.16
CA VAL A 21 -3.84 -24.91 -2.94
C VAL A 21 -2.49 -24.64 -2.28
N PRO A 22 -1.69 -23.67 -2.76
CA PRO A 22 -0.45 -23.35 -2.08
C PRO A 22 -0.84 -23.12 -0.62
N ASP A 23 -0.28 -23.94 0.28
CA ASP A 23 -0.44 -23.73 1.70
C ASP A 23 -0.07 -22.26 1.88
N VAL A 24 -1.03 -21.44 2.33
CA VAL A 24 -0.70 -20.13 2.86
C VAL A 24 0.09 -20.46 4.11
N THR A 25 1.38 -20.72 3.94
CA THR A 25 2.28 -21.15 5.00
C THR A 25 2.08 -20.10 6.09
N PRO A 26 1.49 -20.48 7.24
CA PRO A 26 1.39 -19.54 8.34
C PRO A 26 2.77 -18.98 8.56
N ALA A 27 2.88 -17.65 8.67
CA ALA A 27 4.15 -16.95 8.76
C ALA A 27 5.11 -17.75 9.65
N GLU A 28 6.27 -18.14 9.10
CA GLU A 28 7.28 -18.87 9.86
C GLU A 28 7.55 -18.13 11.18
N PRO A 29 7.88 -18.81 12.29
CA PRO A 29 8.08 -18.16 13.59
C PRO A 29 9.18 -17.07 13.59
N ASN A 30 9.96 -16.97 12.50
CA ASN A 30 11.01 -15.97 12.30
C ASN A 30 10.73 -15.01 11.12
N SER A 31 9.51 -15.00 10.57
CA SER A 31 9.09 -13.92 9.68
C SER A 31 9.24 -12.60 10.43
N PRO A 32 9.79 -11.54 9.81
CA PRO A 32 9.96 -10.25 10.46
C PRO A 32 8.57 -9.76 10.88
N THR A 33 8.28 -9.93 12.17
CA THR A 33 7.06 -9.42 12.78
C THR A 33 7.14 -7.91 12.68
N VAL A 34 6.09 -7.28 12.17
CA VAL A 34 5.92 -5.83 12.34
C VAL A 34 6.07 -5.60 13.84
N PRO A 35 7.07 -4.84 14.30
CA PRO A 35 7.23 -4.57 15.73
C PRO A 35 5.88 -4.10 16.24
N ASP A 36 5.40 -4.71 17.33
CA ASP A 36 4.18 -4.26 17.98
C ASP A 36 4.44 -2.81 18.39
N VAL A 37 3.98 -1.87 17.56
CA VAL A 37 4.15 -0.45 17.80
C VAL A 37 3.25 -0.20 19.00
N PRO A 38 3.82 0.13 20.17
CA PRO A 38 2.98 0.43 21.32
C PRO A 38 1.99 1.50 20.90
N PRO A 39 0.72 1.41 21.34
CA PRO A 39 -0.25 2.46 21.04
C PRO A 39 0.41 3.80 21.35
N GLY A 40 0.43 4.68 20.35
CA GLY A 40 0.94 6.03 20.53
C GLY A 40 0.24 6.66 21.74
N PRO A 41 0.86 7.66 22.39
CA PRO A 41 0.21 8.35 23.49
C PRO A 41 -1.20 8.77 23.07
N ASP A 42 -2.17 8.61 23.98
CA ASP A 42 -3.55 9.05 23.75
C ASP A 42 -3.51 10.49 23.23
N ILE A 43 -3.86 10.68 21.96
CA ILE A 43 -3.98 12.02 21.39
C ILE A 43 -5.17 12.63 22.14
N PRO A 44 -4.97 13.69 22.95
CA PRO A 44 -6.08 14.31 23.62
C PRO A 44 -7.11 14.72 22.58
N ASP A 45 -8.38 14.44 22.84
CA ASP A 45 -9.48 14.94 22.02
C ASP A 45 -9.45 16.47 22.15
N VAL A 46 -8.84 17.12 21.16
CA VAL A 46 -8.78 18.58 21.08
C VAL A 46 -10.20 19.00 20.73
N THR A 47 -10.99 19.34 21.75
CA THR A 47 -12.26 20.04 21.56
C THR A 47 -12.00 21.20 20.59
N PRO A 48 -12.76 21.33 19.48
CA PRO A 48 -12.65 22.48 18.60
C PRO A 48 -12.70 23.74 19.48
N ALA A 49 -11.63 24.52 19.44
CA ALA A 49 -11.56 25.75 20.21
C ALA A 49 -12.78 26.61 19.82
N ASP A 50 -13.54 27.00 20.84
CA ASP A 50 -14.61 27.99 20.72
C ASP A 50 -14.03 29.24 20.02
N PRO A 51 -14.64 29.77 18.95
CA PRO A 51 -14.12 30.95 18.29
C PRO A 51 -14.35 32.18 19.18
N GLU A 52 -13.42 32.46 20.08
CA GLU A 52 -13.30 33.73 20.82
C GLU A 52 -12.58 34.81 19.97
N PRO A 53 -12.79 36.11 20.27
CA PRO A 53 -13.28 37.13 19.34
C PRO A 53 -12.24 37.73 18.39
N GLU A 54 -12.73 38.50 17.40
CA GLU A 54 -11.97 39.32 16.44
C GLU A 54 -10.64 39.84 17.02
N VAL A 55 -9.55 39.29 16.49
CA VAL A 55 -8.19 39.75 16.75
C VAL A 55 -8.06 41.12 16.07
N GLU A 56 -8.03 42.20 16.85
CA GLU A 56 -7.52 43.49 16.38
C GLU A 56 -6.14 43.26 15.73
N PRO A 57 -5.81 43.90 14.59
CA PRO A 57 -4.58 43.63 13.88
C PRO A 57 -3.37 43.95 14.78
N SER A 58 -2.75 42.88 15.28
CA SER A 58 -1.47 42.90 16.00
C SER A 58 -0.39 43.53 15.10
N PRO A 59 0.52 44.35 15.64
CA PRO A 59 1.49 45.08 14.84
C PRO A 59 2.31 44.12 13.99
N SER A 60 2.47 44.50 12.72
CA SER A 60 3.28 43.83 11.69
C SER A 60 4.46 43.09 12.32
N VAL A 61 4.46 41.76 12.22
CA VAL A 61 5.69 40.98 12.37
C VAL A 61 6.74 41.63 11.47
N PRO A 62 7.96 41.92 11.95
CA PRO A 62 9.01 42.30 11.03
C PRO A 62 9.15 41.14 10.05
N ASP A 63 9.05 41.46 8.77
CA ASP A 63 9.51 40.61 7.69
C ASP A 63 10.98 40.30 7.97
N VAL A 64 11.25 39.16 8.60
CA VAL A 64 12.58 38.55 8.59
C VAL A 64 12.73 37.92 7.21
N THR A 65 12.91 38.80 6.22
CA THR A 65 13.60 38.44 5.00
C THR A 65 14.93 37.82 5.43
N PRO A 66 15.18 36.53 5.16
CA PRO A 66 16.52 35.98 5.36
C PRO A 66 17.45 36.86 4.55
N ALA A 67 18.41 37.51 5.21
CA ALA A 67 19.41 38.30 4.52
C ALA A 67 20.13 37.37 3.53
N GLU A 68 19.82 37.50 2.24
CA GLU A 68 20.53 36.81 1.18
C GLU A 68 22.02 37.18 1.31
N GLY A 69 22.85 36.18 1.65
CA GLY A 69 24.31 36.29 1.56
C GLY A 69 25.12 36.20 2.85
N VAL A 70 24.53 35.93 4.02
CA VAL A 70 25.33 35.54 5.20
C VAL A 70 25.34 34.01 5.31
N VAL A 71 26.51 33.40 5.12
CA VAL A 71 26.70 31.96 5.39
C VAL A 71 26.54 31.73 6.88
N ARG A 72 25.33 31.35 7.29
CA ARG A 72 25.01 30.92 8.65
C ARG A 72 25.22 29.41 8.76
N ALA A 73 25.68 28.97 9.92
CA ALA A 73 25.75 27.55 10.23
C ALA A 73 24.33 26.93 10.19
N PRO A 74 24.16 25.73 9.61
CA PRO A 74 22.86 25.09 9.54
C PRO A 74 22.30 24.86 10.95
N SER A 75 21.00 25.09 11.10
CA SER A 75 20.26 24.87 12.33
C SER A 75 20.06 23.38 12.61
N ILE A 76 19.73 23.05 13.87
CA ILE A 76 19.42 21.68 14.29
C ILE A 76 18.26 21.11 13.47
N GLU A 77 17.25 21.93 13.19
CA GLU A 77 16.10 21.57 12.37
C GLU A 77 16.49 21.23 10.93
N GLU A 78 17.40 22.00 10.33
CA GLU A 78 17.91 21.75 8.97
C GLU A 78 18.79 20.49 8.90
N ILE A 79 19.52 20.16 9.97
CA ILE A 79 20.39 18.98 10.01
C ILE A 79 19.60 17.71 10.32
N THR A 80 18.68 17.78 11.27
CA THR A 80 18.00 16.60 11.82
C THR A 80 16.61 16.38 11.22
N GLY A 81 15.96 17.45 10.76
CA GLY A 81 14.56 17.44 10.38
C GLY A 81 13.59 17.45 11.57
N TYR A 82 14.07 17.70 12.80
CA TYR A 82 13.26 17.79 14.01
C TYR A 82 13.47 19.12 14.73
N THR A 83 12.40 19.65 15.30
CA THR A 83 12.44 20.78 16.23
C THR A 83 13.10 20.37 17.54
N GLU A 84 13.48 21.35 18.36
CA GLU A 84 14.06 21.10 19.70
C GLU A 84 13.11 20.30 20.62
N ALA A 85 11.79 20.39 20.39
CA ALA A 85 10.77 19.60 21.09
C ALA A 85 10.65 18.16 20.57
N GLY A 86 11.45 17.76 19.57
CA GLY A 86 11.43 16.43 18.97
C GLY A 86 10.29 16.22 17.95
N VAL A 87 9.65 17.30 17.48
CA VAL A 87 8.59 17.21 16.48
C VAL A 87 9.20 17.32 15.07
N PRO A 88 8.87 16.44 14.12
CA PRO A 88 9.35 16.57 12.75
C PRO A 88 8.97 17.91 12.14
N THR A 89 9.88 18.55 11.41
CA THR A 89 9.56 19.75 10.63
C THR A 89 8.70 19.36 9.42
N PHE A 90 7.92 20.32 8.91
CA PHE A 90 7.11 20.11 7.72
C PHE A 90 7.96 19.66 6.52
N GLU A 91 9.12 20.31 6.33
CA GLU A 91 10.08 19.99 5.27
C GLU A 91 10.57 18.54 5.39
N ALA A 92 10.94 18.08 6.59
CA ALA A 92 11.40 16.71 6.80
C ALA A 92 10.32 15.65 6.49
N VAL A 93 9.06 15.94 6.81
CA VAL A 93 7.93 15.07 6.46
C VAL A 93 7.70 15.05 4.96
N ARG A 94 7.71 16.22 4.30
CA ARG A 94 7.55 16.34 2.85
C ARG A 94 8.64 15.56 2.12
N ASP A 95 9.91 15.80 2.46
CA ASP A 95 11.05 15.13 1.83
C ASP A 95 11.00 13.60 2.03
N LYS A 96 10.54 13.13 3.20
CA LYS A 96 10.33 11.71 3.45
C LYS A 96 9.23 11.10 2.59
N ILE A 97 8.12 11.82 2.38
CA ILE A 97 7.02 11.39 1.52
C ILE A 97 7.51 11.32 0.07
N GLU A 98 8.20 12.35 -0.41
CA GLU A 98 8.76 12.40 -1.77
C GLU A 98 9.74 11.25 -2.02
N LYS A 99 10.64 10.98 -1.05
CA LYS A 99 11.56 9.85 -1.14
C LYS A 99 10.84 8.50 -1.19
N ARG A 100 9.79 8.32 -0.36
CA ARG A 100 8.98 7.09 -0.37
C ARG A 100 8.23 6.93 -1.68
N LEU A 101 7.66 8.00 -2.20
CA LEU A 101 6.94 7.99 -3.47
C LEU A 101 7.88 7.63 -4.63
N GLY A 102 9.04 8.29 -4.73
CA GLY A 102 10.02 7.98 -5.77
C GLY A 102 10.53 6.53 -5.69
N THR A 103 10.74 6.02 -4.47
CA THR A 103 11.14 4.62 -4.27
C THR A 103 10.04 3.66 -4.69
N ALA A 104 8.78 3.91 -4.29
CA ALA A 104 7.66 3.05 -4.62
C ALA A 104 7.45 2.97 -6.14
N MET A 105 7.54 4.10 -6.84
CA MET A 105 7.43 4.15 -8.31
C MET A 105 8.53 3.34 -9.00
N GLY A 106 9.77 3.38 -8.51
CA GLY A 106 10.87 2.58 -9.07
C GLY A 106 10.85 1.10 -8.67
N ALA A 107 10.31 0.78 -7.48
CA ALA A 107 10.30 -0.57 -6.94
C ALA A 107 9.37 -1.51 -7.73
N GLU A 108 8.25 -1.00 -8.26
CA GLU A 108 7.33 -1.81 -9.06
C GLU A 108 8.01 -2.31 -10.34
N GLU A 109 8.75 -1.45 -11.03
CA GLU A 109 9.45 -1.84 -12.26
C GLU A 109 10.55 -2.87 -11.95
N LEU A 110 11.32 -2.62 -10.89
CA LEU A 110 12.34 -3.58 -10.47
C LEU A 110 11.73 -4.93 -10.07
N ALA A 111 10.57 -4.92 -9.41
CA ALA A 111 9.86 -6.14 -9.03
C ALA A 111 9.37 -6.91 -10.26
N ARG A 112 8.86 -6.22 -11.29
CA ARG A 112 8.41 -6.81 -12.55
C ARG A 112 9.55 -7.45 -13.35
N GLU A 113 10.75 -6.90 -13.27
CA GLU A 113 11.93 -7.45 -13.95
C GLU A 113 12.50 -8.71 -13.30
N THR A 114 12.00 -9.12 -12.13
CA THR A 114 12.45 -10.34 -11.47
C THR A 114 11.97 -11.60 -12.21
N GLU A 115 12.81 -12.64 -12.23
CA GLU A 115 12.45 -13.97 -12.77
C GLU A 115 11.11 -14.51 -12.22
N PRO A 116 10.85 -14.54 -10.89
CA PRO A 116 9.56 -15.01 -10.38
C PRO A 116 8.37 -14.17 -10.86
N ALA A 117 8.52 -12.86 -11.05
CA ALA A 117 7.43 -12.03 -11.58
C ALA A 117 7.07 -12.41 -13.02
N ARG A 118 8.07 -12.71 -13.86
CA ARG A 118 7.84 -13.19 -15.23
C ARG A 118 7.09 -14.51 -15.24
N THR A 119 7.48 -15.47 -14.40
CA THR A 119 6.81 -16.77 -14.33
C THR A 119 5.34 -16.66 -13.89
N LEU A 120 5.04 -15.80 -12.92
CA LEU A 120 3.67 -15.59 -12.45
C LEU A 120 2.78 -14.92 -13.51
N GLU A 121 3.35 -13.99 -14.29
CA GLU A 121 2.66 -13.35 -15.39
C GLU A 121 2.32 -14.37 -16.50
N GLU A 122 3.27 -15.23 -16.87
CA GLU A 122 3.06 -16.31 -17.84
C GLU A 122 1.93 -17.26 -17.39
N GLU A 123 1.96 -17.73 -16.14
CA GLU A 123 0.90 -18.58 -15.58
C GLU A 123 -0.48 -17.88 -15.55
N PHE A 124 -0.50 -16.57 -15.31
CA PHE A 124 -1.74 -15.79 -15.35
C PHE A 124 -2.31 -15.69 -16.77
N GLU A 125 -1.47 -15.38 -17.76
CA GLU A 125 -1.88 -15.30 -19.15
C GLU A 125 -2.32 -16.67 -19.71
N ASP A 126 -1.66 -17.76 -19.33
CA ASP A 126 -2.07 -19.13 -19.71
C ASP A 126 -3.46 -19.47 -19.15
N ARG A 127 -3.72 -19.15 -17.88
CA ARG A 127 -5.06 -19.35 -17.27
C ARG A 127 -6.11 -18.48 -17.95
N LYS A 128 -5.79 -17.24 -18.27
CA LYS A 128 -6.69 -16.31 -18.95
C LYS A 128 -7.03 -16.77 -20.36
N LYS A 129 -6.05 -17.30 -21.10
CA LYS A 129 -6.25 -17.91 -22.42
C LYS A 129 -7.14 -19.15 -22.33
N ALA A 130 -6.86 -20.07 -21.40
CA ALA A 130 -7.68 -21.25 -21.20
C ALA A 130 -9.14 -20.88 -20.84
N ALA A 131 -9.34 -19.89 -19.99
CA ALA A 131 -10.67 -19.37 -19.66
C ALA A 131 -11.36 -18.75 -20.89
N ALA A 132 -10.64 -17.97 -21.70
CA ALA A 132 -11.17 -17.38 -22.92
C ALA A 132 -11.58 -18.45 -23.96
N ASP A 133 -10.76 -19.48 -24.16
CA ASP A 133 -11.05 -20.61 -25.04
C ASP A 133 -12.28 -21.38 -24.57
N LYS A 134 -12.41 -21.61 -23.25
CA LYS A 134 -13.58 -22.27 -22.67
C LYS A 134 -14.86 -21.44 -22.86
N LEU A 135 -14.78 -20.13 -22.65
CA LEU A 135 -15.91 -19.23 -22.91
C LEU A 135 -16.30 -19.21 -24.39
N ALA A 136 -15.34 -19.26 -25.30
CA ALA A 136 -15.61 -19.34 -26.73
C ALA A 136 -16.31 -20.66 -27.10
N GLU A 137 -15.90 -21.77 -26.51
CA GLU A 137 -16.58 -23.07 -26.66
C GLU A 137 -18.04 -23.00 -26.21
N ILE A 138 -18.30 -22.49 -25.00
CA ILE A 138 -19.66 -22.33 -24.44
C ILE A 138 -20.53 -21.45 -25.35
N ARG A 139 -19.98 -20.33 -25.85
CA ARG A 139 -20.72 -19.46 -26.78
C ARG A 139 -21.10 -20.18 -28.06
N ARG A 140 -20.19 -20.98 -28.63
CA ARG A 140 -20.48 -21.78 -29.83
C ARG A 140 -21.58 -22.80 -29.56
N SER A 141 -21.55 -23.50 -28.42
CA SER A 141 -22.59 -24.48 -28.08
C SER A 141 -23.97 -23.87 -27.84
N MET A 142 -24.04 -22.58 -27.44
CA MET A 142 -25.31 -21.88 -27.27
C MET A 142 -25.88 -21.31 -28.58
N SER A 143 -25.03 -21.06 -29.58
CA SER A 143 -25.42 -20.53 -30.89
C SER A 143 -25.71 -21.59 -31.94
N SER A 144 -25.46 -22.86 -31.63
CA SER A 144 -25.78 -24.03 -32.47
C SER A 144 -27.12 -24.64 -32.05
#